data_AF-A0A8H3LEQ6-F1
#
_entry.id   AF-A0A8H3LEQ6-F1
#
_cell.length_a   1.000
_cell.length_b   1.000
_cell.length_c   1.000
_cell.angle_alpha   90.00
_cell.angle_beta   90.00
_cell.angle_gamma   90.00
#
_symmetry.space_group_name_H-M   'P 1'
#
loop_
_entity.id
_entity.type
_entity.pdbx_description
1 polymer ?
#
loop_
_entity_poly.entity_id
_entity_poly.type
_entity_poly.pdbx_seq_one_letter_code
_entity_poly.pdbx_strand_id
1 'polypeptide(L)'
;MIVSRDCSKVSWSPSEKRRPDFLKIPEHPKGLELDIPYYHYGFAIEVQGEQHDKYIEFFHRGDPNNFIRQQERDQLKKELCEENCINLKYVWYYEDPHIVIPEYLRELGLIE
;
A
#
# COMPACT_ATOMS: atom_id res chain seq x y z
N MET A 1 7.31 9.32 -22.15
CA MET A 1 8.42 9.71 -21.26
C MET A 1 7.95 9.51 -19.84
N ILE A 2 8.34 8.42 -19.19
CA ILE A 2 8.09 8.26 -17.75
C ILE A 2 9.13 9.14 -17.08
N VAL A 3 8.70 10.28 -16.56
CA VAL A 3 9.56 11.13 -15.74
C VAL A 3 9.65 10.42 -14.39
N SER A 4 10.66 9.57 -14.22
CA SER A 4 11.00 9.01 -12.91
C SER A 4 11.30 10.18 -11.97
N ARG A 5 10.37 10.48 -11.06
CA ARG A 5 10.57 11.52 -10.04
C ARG A 5 11.78 11.11 -9.18
N ASP A 6 12.66 12.08 -8.93
CA ASP A 6 13.79 11.90 -8.02
C ASP A 6 13.27 11.85 -6.57
N CYS A 7 12.98 10.65 -6.09
CA CYS A 7 12.47 10.37 -4.76
C CYS A 7 13.56 10.43 -3.66
N SER A 8 14.83 10.69 -4.01
CA SER A 8 15.97 10.64 -3.07
C SER A 8 15.97 11.73 -1.98
N LYS A 9 15.02 12.68 -2.03
CA LYS A 9 15.00 13.88 -1.16
C LYS A 9 13.79 13.97 -0.22
N VAL A 10 12.88 12.99 -0.25
CA VAL A 10 11.70 13.05 0.63
C VAL A 10 12.08 12.52 2.01
N SER A 11 12.33 13.44 2.95
CA SER A 11 12.58 13.09 4.34
C SER A 11 11.26 12.83 5.06
N TRP A 12 10.87 11.56 5.13
CA TRP A 12 9.75 11.17 5.97
C TRP A 12 10.18 11.15 7.44
N SER A 13 9.48 11.90 8.28
CA SER A 13 9.62 11.77 9.73
C SER A 13 9.24 10.34 10.15
N PRO A 14 9.95 9.71 11.10
CA PRO A 14 9.51 8.43 11.68
C PRO A 14 8.13 8.67 12.28
N SER A 15 7.09 8.20 11.61
CA SER A 15 5.74 8.31 12.13
C SER A 15 5.15 6.92 12.14
N GLU A 16 4.75 6.49 13.33
CA GLU A 16 3.91 5.30 13.57
C GLU A 16 2.50 5.48 12.97
N LYS A 17 2.27 6.59 12.25
CA LYS A 17 0.98 6.95 11.67
C LYS A 17 0.70 6.07 10.46
N ARG A 18 -0.18 5.09 10.65
CA ARG A 18 -0.73 4.28 9.55
C ARG A 18 -1.62 5.07 8.59
N ARG A 19 -2.10 6.27 8.98
CA ARG A 19 -2.90 7.17 8.13
C ARG A 19 -2.16 8.48 7.88
N PRO A 20 -1.22 8.53 6.92
CA PRO A 20 -0.48 9.74 6.59
C PRO A 20 -1.39 10.78 5.91
N ASP A 21 -1.04 12.06 6.04
CA ASP A 21 -1.90 13.16 5.54
C ASP A 21 -2.05 13.14 4.01
N PHE A 22 -1.06 12.64 3.27
CA PHE A 22 -1.13 12.54 1.81
C PHE A 22 -2.14 11.47 1.31
N LEU A 23 -2.64 10.60 2.20
CA LEU A 23 -3.71 9.65 1.89
C LEU A 23 -5.11 10.20 2.20
N LYS A 24 -5.24 11.48 2.58
CA LYS A 24 -6.53 12.15 2.79
C LYS A 24 -7.10 12.63 1.47
N ILE A 25 -8.35 12.26 1.21
CA ILE A 25 -9.16 12.73 0.07
C ILE A 25 -10.53 13.18 0.58
N PRO A 26 -11.33 13.94 -0.19
CA PRO A 26 -12.67 14.37 0.23
C PRO A 26 -13.56 13.23 0.71
N GLU A 27 -13.49 12.06 0.06
CA GLU A 27 -14.25 10.85 0.39
C GLU A 27 -13.72 10.14 1.65
N HIS A 28 -12.45 10.35 1.98
CA HIS A 28 -11.76 9.78 3.15
C HIS A 28 -10.98 10.88 3.89
N PRO A 29 -11.67 11.78 4.61
CA PRO A 29 -11.03 12.94 5.26
C PRO A 29 -10.09 12.55 6.40
N LYS A 30 -10.21 11.32 6.92
CA LYS A 30 -9.30 10.74 7.92
C LYS A 30 -8.05 10.09 7.30
N GLY A 31 -8.03 9.91 5.98
CA GLY A 31 -6.96 9.23 5.25
C GLY A 31 -7.17 7.73 5.11
N LEU A 32 -6.69 7.18 4.00
CA LEU A 32 -6.52 5.73 3.83
C LEU A 32 -5.41 5.22 4.78
N GLU A 33 -5.53 3.97 5.20
CA GLU A 33 -4.59 3.33 6.13
C GLU A 33 -3.59 2.46 5.37
N LEU A 34 -2.31 2.52 5.76
CA LEU A 34 -1.23 1.60 5.38
C LEU A 34 -1.00 0.59 6.51
N ASP A 35 -0.87 -0.69 6.21
CA ASP A 35 -0.75 -1.73 7.25
C ASP A 35 0.56 -1.63 8.02
N ILE A 36 1.70 -1.61 7.31
CA ILE A 36 3.05 -1.59 7.90
C ILE A 36 3.93 -0.58 7.14
N PRO A 37 3.85 0.71 7.50
CA PRO A 37 4.65 1.74 6.85
C PRO A 37 6.10 1.78 7.36
N TYR A 38 7.05 1.91 6.43
CA TYR A 38 8.47 2.13 6.66
C TYR A 38 8.92 3.42 5.98
N TYR A 39 8.30 4.55 6.35
CA TYR A 39 8.46 5.81 5.63
C TYR A 39 9.93 6.27 5.49
N HIS A 40 10.76 6.03 6.51
CA HIS A 40 12.20 6.37 6.45
C HIS A 40 12.92 5.68 5.28
N TYR A 41 12.46 4.49 4.90
CA TYR A 41 12.97 3.70 3.79
C TYR A 41 12.15 3.87 2.50
N GLY A 42 11.14 4.75 2.49
CA GLY A 42 10.35 5.05 1.30
C GLY A 42 9.43 3.91 0.84
N PHE A 43 8.99 3.02 1.72
CA PHE A 43 8.08 1.94 1.36
C PHE A 43 7.05 1.63 2.46
N ALA A 44 6.02 0.87 2.11
CA ALA A 44 5.09 0.25 3.06
C ALA A 44 4.72 -1.16 2.58
N ILE A 45 4.41 -2.04 3.55
CA ILE A 45 3.89 -3.38 3.26
C ILE A 45 2.38 -3.37 3.48
N GLU A 46 1.65 -3.92 2.51
CA GLU A 46 0.20 -4.13 2.52
C GLU A 46 -0.08 -5.63 2.49
N VAL A 47 -0.91 -6.12 3.42
CA VAL A 47 -1.27 -7.53 3.53
C VAL A 47 -2.61 -7.78 2.85
N GLN A 48 -2.58 -8.53 1.75
CA GLN A 48 -3.73 -8.71 0.89
C GLN A 48 -4.43 -10.06 1.11
N GLY A 49 -5.62 -10.01 1.68
CA GLY A 49 -6.52 -11.16 1.79
C GLY A 49 -7.19 -11.52 0.45
N GLU A 50 -7.79 -12.71 0.35
CA GLU A 50 -8.48 -13.17 -0.87
C GLU A 50 -9.58 -12.21 -1.35
N GLN A 51 -10.20 -11.48 -0.41
CA GLN A 51 -11.18 -10.43 -0.70
C GLN A 51 -10.67 -9.33 -1.64
N HIS A 52 -9.36 -9.07 -1.70
CA HIS A 52 -8.77 -8.07 -2.60
C HIS A 52 -8.50 -8.61 -4.01
N ASP A 53 -8.56 -9.92 -4.20
CA ASP A 53 -8.38 -10.57 -5.51
C ASP A 53 -9.74 -11.00 -6.10
N LYS A 54 -10.67 -11.42 -5.24
CA LYS A 54 -11.95 -11.98 -5.65
C LYS A 54 -13.11 -11.43 -4.84
N TYR A 55 -14.25 -11.33 -5.51
CA TYR A 55 -15.52 -11.12 -4.83
C TYR A 55 -15.85 -12.31 -3.92
N ILE A 56 -15.82 -12.06 -2.61
CA ILE A 56 -16.33 -12.97 -1.59
C ILE A 56 -17.57 -12.33 -0.95
N GLU A 57 -18.71 -13.02 -1.01
CA GLU A 57 -20.00 -12.51 -0.55
C GLU A 57 -19.97 -11.95 0.88
N PHE A 58 -19.29 -12.68 1.79
CA PHE A 58 -19.13 -12.29 3.19
C PHE A 58 -18.43 -10.93 3.35
N PHE A 59 -17.31 -10.71 2.65
CA PHE A 59 -16.54 -9.47 2.77
C PHE A 59 -17.16 -8.30 2.03
N HIS A 60 -17.95 -8.57 0.98
CA HIS A 60 -18.58 -7.56 0.13
C HIS A 60 -20.07 -7.35 0.41
N ARG A 61 -20.60 -7.96 1.49
CA ARG A 61 -21.97 -7.81 1.98
C ARG A 61 -23.03 -8.15 0.92
N GLY A 62 -22.76 -9.12 0.06
CA GLY A 62 -23.69 -9.50 -1.00
C GLY A 62 -23.77 -8.55 -2.20
N ASP A 63 -22.98 -7.47 -2.24
CA ASP A 63 -23.02 -6.48 -3.32
C ASP A 63 -21.67 -6.41 -4.07
N PRO A 64 -21.61 -6.89 -5.33
CA PRO A 64 -20.41 -6.81 -6.17
C PRO A 64 -19.86 -5.40 -6.35
N ASN A 65 -20.67 -4.36 -6.23
CA ASN A 65 -20.19 -2.98 -6.32
C ASN A 65 -19.25 -2.62 -5.15
N ASN A 66 -19.37 -3.29 -4.00
CA ASN A 66 -18.44 -3.08 -2.90
C ASN A 66 -17.05 -3.60 -3.22
N PHE A 67 -16.93 -4.67 -4.02
CA PHE A 67 -15.64 -5.15 -4.53
C PHE A 67 -15.05 -4.16 -5.54
N ILE A 68 -15.85 -3.64 -6.47
CA ILE A 68 -15.40 -2.62 -7.43
C ILE A 68 -14.88 -1.38 -6.70
N ARG A 69 -15.63 -0.87 -5.71
CA ARG A 69 -15.20 0.27 -4.89
C ARG A 69 -13.95 -0.02 -4.07
N GLN A 70 -13.76 -1.26 -3.62
CA GLN A 70 -12.53 -1.67 -2.94
C GLN A 70 -11.33 -1.61 -3.90
N GLN A 71 -11.48 -2.15 -5.12
CA GLN A 71 -10.44 -2.08 -6.16
C GLN A 71 -10.08 -0.63 -6.52
N GLU A 72 -11.09 0.22 -6.70
CA GLU A 72 -10.89 1.66 -6.97
C GLU A 72 -10.10 2.34 -5.85
N ARG A 73 -10.42 2.02 -4.59
CA ARG A 73 -9.73 2.57 -3.42
C ARG A 73 -8.29 2.05 -3.31
N ASP A 74 -8.06 0.78 -3.61
CA ASP A 74 -6.72 0.18 -3.56
C ASP A 74 -5.83 0.77 -4.67
N GLN A 75 -6.39 0.98 -5.87
CA GLN A 75 -5.71 1.68 -6.96
C GLN A 75 -5.40 3.14 -6.60
N LEU A 76 -6.35 3.87 -6.03
CA LEU A 76 -6.13 5.25 -5.57
C LEU A 76 -5.05 5.32 -4.48
N LYS A 77 -5.07 4.39 -3.53
CA LYS A 77 -4.02 4.30 -2.49
C LYS A 77 -2.63 4.13 -3.12
N LYS A 78 -2.52 3.25 -4.11
CA LYS A 78 -1.28 3.01 -4.85
C LYS A 78 -0.79 4.28 -5.54
N GLU A 79 -1.67 4.97 -6.28
CA GLU A 79 -1.34 6.21 -6.97
C GLU A 79 -0.85 7.30 -6.00
N LEU A 80 -1.58 7.51 -4.90
CA LEU A 80 -1.18 8.50 -3.88
C LEU A 80 0.16 8.13 -3.23
N CYS A 81 0.46 6.85 -3.03
CA CYS A 81 1.76 6.42 -2.51
C CYS A 81 2.87 6.66 -3.53
N GLU A 82 2.67 6.31 -4.80
CA GLU A 82 3.64 6.54 -5.88
C GLU A 82 3.93 8.04 -6.06
N GLU A 83 2.89 8.89 -6.02
CA GLU A 83 3.04 10.35 -6.08
C GLU A 83 3.88 10.91 -4.94
N ASN A 84 3.81 10.26 -3.78
CA ASN A 84 4.55 10.58 -2.57
C ASN A 84 5.78 9.70 -2.38
N CYS A 85 6.31 9.05 -3.42
CA CYS A 85 7.56 8.30 -3.31
C CYS A 85 7.54 7.20 -2.22
N ILE A 86 6.37 6.60 -1.97
CA ILE A 86 6.19 5.44 -1.12
C ILE A 86 5.93 4.23 -2.02
N ASN A 87 6.86 3.29 -2.03
CA ASN A 87 6.71 2.03 -2.75
C ASN A 87 5.83 1.06 -1.95
N LEU A 88 4.71 0.62 -2.51
CA LEU A 88 3.86 -0.39 -1.87
C LEU A 88 4.34 -1.79 -2.25
N LYS A 89 4.63 -2.59 -1.23
CA LYS A 89 4.96 -4.01 -1.35
C LYS A 89 3.79 -4.83 -0.83
N TYR A 90 3.32 -5.79 -1.61
CA TYR A 90 2.11 -6.55 -1.29
C TYR A 90 2.49 -7.95 -0.82
N VAL A 91 1.90 -8.42 0.27
CA VAL A 91 2.02 -9.83 0.68
C VAL A 91 0.64 -10.45 0.56
N TRP A 92 0.48 -11.33 -0.42
CA TRP A 92 -0.80 -11.99 -0.70
C TRP A 92 -1.03 -13.19 0.22
N TYR A 93 -2.30 -13.50 0.48
CA TYR A 93 -2.72 -14.58 1.36
C TYR A 93 -2.19 -15.98 1.00
N TYR A 94 -1.77 -16.19 -0.25
CA TYR A 94 -1.20 -17.45 -0.75
C TYR A 94 0.33 -17.47 -0.74
N GLU A 95 0.98 -16.39 -0.35
CA GLU A 95 2.44 -16.29 -0.28
C GLU A 95 2.94 -16.62 1.12
N ASP A 96 4.16 -17.15 1.22
CA ASP A 96 4.85 -17.27 2.50
C ASP A 96 5.52 -15.93 2.86
N PRO A 97 5.08 -15.24 3.92
CA PRO A 97 5.65 -13.96 4.32
C PRO A 97 7.13 -14.07 4.70
N HIS A 98 7.59 -15.24 5.17
CA HIS A 98 9.00 -15.47 5.49
C HIS A 98 9.90 -15.56 4.25
N ILE A 99 9.32 -15.70 3.06
CA ILE A 99 10.04 -15.70 1.78
C ILE A 99 9.94 -14.33 1.11
N VAL A 100 8.71 -13.84 0.96
CA VAL A 100 8.42 -12.63 0.16
C VAL A 100 8.95 -11.35 0.82
N ILE A 101 8.81 -11.22 2.15
CA ILE A 101 9.29 -10.02 2.84
C ILE A 101 10.82 -9.88 2.71
N PRO A 102 11.64 -10.92 2.98
CA PRO A 102 13.08 -10.83 2.74
C PRO A 102 13.46 -10.52 1.28
N GLU A 103 12.71 -11.01 0.29
CA GLU A 103 12.95 -10.65 -1.12
C GLU A 103 12.77 -9.15 -1.35
N TYR A 104 11.68 -8.56 -0.84
CA TYR A 104 11.47 -7.11 -0.93
C TYR A 104 12.56 -6.31 -0.23
N LEU A 105 13.01 -6.77 0.95
CA LEU A 105 14.09 -6.09 1.67
C LEU A 105 15.42 -6.17 0.91
N ARG A 106 15.73 -7.30 0.25
CA ARG A 106 16.90 -7.44 -0.64
C ARG A 106 16.81 -6.56 -1.88
N GLU A 107 15.65 -6.51 -2.54
CA GLU A 107 15.41 -5.63 -3.70
C GLU A 107 15.64 -4.15 -3.36
N LEU A 108 15.29 -3.76 -2.13
CA LEU A 108 15.48 -2.42 -1.61
C LEU A 108 16.92 -2.17 -1.09
N GLY A 109 17.79 -3.18 -1.11
CA GLY A 109 19.16 -3.09 -0.60
C GLY A 109 19.27 -2.88 0.90
N LEU A 110 18.24 -3.27 1.67
CA LEU A 110 18.20 -3.10 3.13
C LEU A 110 18.86 -4.26 3.88
N ILE A 111 18.95 -5.43 3.24
CA ILE A 111 19.60 -6.63 3.76
C ILE A 111 20.36 -7.33 2.62
N GLU A 112 21.32 -8.18 3.00
CA GLU A 112 22.09 -9.05 2.09
C GLU A 112 21.39 -10.40 1.85
#